data_AF-A0A370MV29-F1
#
_entry.id   AF-A0A370MV29-F1
#
_cell.length_a   1.000
_cell.length_b   1.000
_cell.length_c   1.000
_cell.angle_alpha   90.00
_cell.angle_beta   90.00
_cell.angle_gamma   90.00
#
_symmetry.space_group_name_H-M   'P 1'
#
loop_
_entity.id
_entity.type
_entity.pdbx_description
1 polymer ?
#
loop_
_entity_poly.entity_id
_entity_poly.type
_entity_poly.pdbx_seq_one_letter_code
_entity_poly.pdbx_strand_id
1 'polypeptide(L)' 'LTDKEWGDYLFMRKNPRGVHREQWMHTQGCRRWFMAQRDTVSYEIQGYETFDRPLLALDNNDGKTHEGKSQ' A
#
# COMPACT_ATOMS: atom_id res chain seq x y z
N LEU A 1 -1.35 -25.20 2.64
CA LEU A 1 -0.30 -24.88 1.66
C LEU A 1 0.57 -26.11 1.52
N THR A 2 0.85 -26.52 0.30
CA THR A 2 1.92 -27.47 0.00
C THR A 2 3.28 -26.82 0.24
N ASP A 3 4.34 -27.60 0.37
CA ASP A 3 5.71 -27.09 0.52
C ASP A 3 6.09 -26.12 -0.62
N LYS A 4 5.63 -26.40 -1.84
CA LYS A 4 5.84 -25.50 -2.98
C LYS A 4 5.15 -24.14 -2.77
N GLU A 5 3.86 -24.15 -2.43
CA GLU A 5 3.11 -22.91 -2.21
C GLU A 5 3.67 -22.11 -1.03
N TRP A 6 4.16 -22.82 -0.01
CA TRP A 6 4.83 -22.21 1.13
C TRP A 6 6.18 -21.58 0.73
N GLY A 7 6.96 -22.28 -0.08
CA GLY A 7 8.21 -21.75 -0.65
C GLY A 7 7.97 -20.51 -1.50
N ASP A 8 6.93 -20.51 -2.35
CA ASP A 8 6.54 -19.35 -3.16
C ASP A 8 6.17 -18.15 -2.26
N TYR A 9 5.41 -18.38 -1.18
CA TYR A 9 5.04 -17.33 -0.22
C TYR A 9 6.25 -16.75 0.53
N LEU A 10 7.19 -17.59 0.96
CA LEU A 10 8.34 -17.12 1.75
C LEU A 10 9.39 -16.41 0.88
N PHE A 11 9.72 -16.96 -0.28
CA PHE A 11 10.94 -16.57 -1.00
C PHE A 11 10.68 -15.79 -2.28
N MET A 12 9.51 -15.88 -2.89
CA MET A 12 9.26 -15.29 -4.21
C MET A 12 8.52 -13.95 -4.11
N ARG A 13 9.02 -12.91 -4.77
CA ARG A 13 8.38 -11.60 -4.91
C ARG A 13 8.52 -11.10 -6.36
N LYS A 14 7.60 -10.25 -6.80
CA LYS A 14 7.72 -9.59 -8.12
C LYS A 14 8.88 -8.58 -8.07
N ASN A 15 9.67 -8.54 -9.14
CA ASN A 15 10.76 -7.58 -9.33
C ASN A 15 10.70 -6.96 -10.75
N PRO A 16 9.67 -6.15 -11.04
CA PRO A 16 9.50 -5.55 -12.37
C PRO A 16 10.52 -4.42 -12.60
N ARG A 17 11.01 -4.36 -13.85
CA ARG A 17 11.75 -3.20 -14.36
C ARG A 17 10.74 -2.21 -14.95
N GLY A 18 10.63 -1.02 -14.36
CA GLY A 18 9.61 -0.02 -14.68
C GLY A 18 8.66 0.20 -13.49
N VAL A 19 7.41 0.59 -13.74
CA VAL A 19 6.43 0.90 -12.69
C VAL A 19 6.17 -0.29 -11.77
N HIS A 20 6.36 -0.07 -10.46
CA HIS A 20 6.15 -1.06 -9.40
C HIS A 20 5.31 -0.47 -8.26
N ARG A 21 4.43 -1.30 -7.68
CA ARG A 21 3.70 -1.00 -6.45
C ARG A 21 4.43 -1.63 -5.27
N GLU A 22 4.99 -0.80 -4.41
CA GLU A 22 5.88 -1.18 -3.33
C GLU A 22 5.30 -0.83 -1.97
N GLN A 23 5.60 -1.62 -0.93
CA GLN A 23 5.19 -1.32 0.45
C GLN A 23 6.27 -0.50 1.16
N TRP A 24 5.87 0.66 1.70
CA TRP A 24 6.76 1.60 2.37
C TRP A 24 6.24 1.90 3.78
N MET A 25 7.15 2.10 4.74
CA MET A 25 6.84 2.47 6.12
C MET A 25 7.51 3.80 6.48
N HIS A 26 6.74 4.75 7.00
CA HIS A 26 7.29 6.03 7.47
C HIS A 26 7.90 5.88 8.88
N THR A 27 9.06 5.22 8.94
CA THR A 27 9.70 4.77 10.18
C THR A 27 10.05 5.91 11.13
N GLN A 28 10.51 7.04 10.60
CA GLN A 28 10.92 8.23 11.36
C GLN A 28 9.76 9.20 11.65
N GLY A 29 8.52 8.82 11.32
CA GLY A 29 7.34 9.65 11.54
C GLY A 29 6.18 8.85 12.08
N CYS A 30 5.09 8.80 11.33
CA CYS A 30 3.83 8.24 11.80
C CYS A 30 3.81 6.70 11.94
N ARG A 31 4.88 6.00 11.52
CA ARG A 31 5.01 4.53 11.55
C ARG A 31 3.90 3.80 10.79
N ARG A 32 3.23 4.48 9.86
CA ARG A 32 2.19 3.88 9.01
C ARG A 32 2.80 3.28 7.77
N TRP A 33 2.19 2.19 7.33
CA TRP A 33 2.45 1.58 6.04
C TRP A 33 1.58 2.21 4.96
N PHE A 34 2.11 2.32 3.75
CA PHE A 34 1.38 2.71 2.54
C PHE A 34 2.01 2.02 1.32
N MET A 35 1.27 1.99 0.21
CA MET A 35 1.77 1.55 -1.08
C MET A 35 2.25 2.76 -1.88
N ALA A 36 3.45 2.68 -2.48
CA ALA A 36 3.97 3.68 -3.39
C ALA A 36 4.02 3.11 -4.80
N GLN A 37 3.57 3.89 -5.79
CA GLN A 37 3.79 3.58 -7.20
C GLN A 37 5.04 4.32 -7.68
N ARG A 38 6.08 3.56 -8.01
CA ARG A 38 7.40 4.10 -8.39
C ARG A 38 7.91 3.42 -9.65
N ASP A 39 8.48 4.17 -10.57
CA ASP A 39 9.26 3.59 -11.65
C ASP A 39 10.65 3.15 -11.13
N THR A 40 10.98 1.86 -11.24
CA THR A 40 12.24 1.30 -10.72
C THR A 40 13.47 1.64 -11.56
N VAL A 41 13.31 2.27 -12.73
CA VAL A 41 14.39 2.74 -13.61
C VAL A 41 14.68 4.22 -13.38
N SER A 42 13.65 5.08 -13.39
CA SER A 42 13.82 6.54 -13.26
C SER A 42 13.74 7.05 -11.81
N TYR A 43 13.15 6.25 -10.92
CA TYR A 43 12.80 6.60 -9.54
C TYR A 43 11.70 7.65 -9.39
N GLU A 44 10.99 7.97 -10.46
CA GLU A 44 9.81 8.81 -10.41
C GLU A 44 8.72 8.17 -9.54
N ILE A 45 8.18 8.96 -8.60
CA ILE A 45 7.02 8.58 -7.78
C ILE A 45 5.76 9.08 -8.50
N GLN A 46 4.91 8.15 -8.93
CA GLN A 46 3.71 8.45 -9.71
C GLN A 46 2.46 8.57 -8.82
N GLY A 47 2.49 8.04 -7.60
CA GLY A 47 1.38 8.11 -6.66
C GLY A 47 1.56 7.24 -5.43
N TYR A 48 0.56 7.27 -4.55
CA TYR A 48 0.50 6.44 -3.34
C TYR A 48 -0.93 6.03 -3.01
N GLU A 49 -1.07 4.91 -2.31
CA GLU A 49 -2.34 4.39 -1.80
C GLU A 49 -2.17 4.01 -0.32
N THR A 50 -3.13 4.35 0.53
CA THR A 50 -3.15 3.87 1.92
C THR A 50 -3.87 2.53 1.99
N PHE A 51 -3.46 1.66 2.90
CA PHE A 51 -4.23 0.45 3.20
C PHE A 51 -5.59 0.85 3.79
N ASP A 52 -6.64 0.15 3.37
CA ASP A 52 -7.98 0.34 3.94
C ASP A 52 -7.92 0.22 5.46
N ARG A 53 -8.60 1.14 6.13
CA ARG A 53 -8.78 1.09 7.58
C ARG A 53 -9.83 0.02 7.87
N PRO A 54 -9.54 -1.10 8.56
CA PRO A 54 -10.56 -2.07 8.92
C PRO A 54 -11.46 -1.45 10.00
N LEU A 55 -12.74 -1.28 9.66
CA LEU A 55 -14.01 -1.25 10.43
C LEU A 55 -14.11 -0.77 11.90
N LEU A 56 -13.05 -0.36 12.61
CA LEU A 56 -13.16 0.30 13.92
C LEU A 56 -13.52 1.80 13.80
N ALA A 57 -13.72 2.29 12.57
CA ALA A 57 -14.31 3.59 12.29
C ALA A 57 -15.84 3.53 12.12
N LEU A 58 -16.47 2.40 12.45
CA LEU A 58 -17.92 2.28 12.63
C LEU A 58 -18.31 2.22 14.11
N ASP A 59 -17.57 2.90 14.98
CA ASP A 59 -18.11 3.25 16.29
C ASP A 59 -18.86 4.59 16.14
N ASN A 60 -20.13 4.44 15.74
CA ASN A 60 -21.27 5.33 15.94
C ASN A 60 -21.11 6.81 15.57
N ASN A 61 -21.72 7.16 14.44
CA ASN A 61 -22.55 8.37 14.29
C ASN A 61 -21.97 9.66 14.90
N ASP A 62 -21.06 10.30 14.18
CA ASP A 62 -21.12 11.74 14.01
C ASP A 62 -20.80 12.05 12.55
N GLY A 63 -21.86 12.33 11.80
CA GLY A 63 -21.80 12.56 10.37
C GLY A 63 -20.88 13.70 9.99
N LYS A 64 -20.13 13.50 8.90
CA LYS A 64 -20.01 14.42 7.77
C LYS A 64 -19.26 13.73 6.63
N THR A 65 -20.01 13.37 5.59
CA THR A 65 -19.49 13.01 4.28
C THR A 65 -18.72 14.21 3.73
N HIS A 66 -17.41 14.08 3.54
CA HIS A 66 -16.64 14.98 2.68
C HIS A 66 -16.36 14.24 1.38
N GLU A 67 -17.20 14.48 0.37
CA GLU A 67 -16.88 14.22 -1.03
C GLU A 67 -15.65 15.06 -1.41
N GLY A 68 -14.53 14.39 -1.65
CA GLY A 68 -13.32 14.97 -2.22
C GLY A 68 -13.11 14.38 -3.62
N LYS A 69 -13.52 15.14 -4.64
CA LYS A 69 -13.34 14.86 -6.07
C LYS A 69 -11.87 14.68 -6.41
N SER A 70 -11.58 13.70 -7.27
CA SER A 70 -10.36 13.68 -8.09
C SER A 70 -10.34 14.96 -8.93
N GLN A 71 -9.26 15.73 -8.80
CA GLN A 71 -8.74 16.49 -9.94
C GLN A 71 -8.03 15.53 -10.89
#